data_AF-A0A3D2D4G1-F1
#
_entry.id   AF-A0A3D2D4G1-F1
#
_cell.length_a   1.000
_cell.length_b   1.000
_cell.length_c   1.000
_cell.angle_alpha   90.00
_cell.angle_beta   90.00
_cell.angle_gamma   90.00
#
_symmetry.space_group_name_H-M   'P 1'
#
loop_
_entity.id
_entity.type
_entity.pdbx_description
1 polymer ?
#
loop_
_entity_poly.entity_id
_entity_poly.type
_entity_poly.pdbx_seq_one_letter_code
_entity_poly.pdbx_strand_id
1 'polypeptide(L)'
;MKNFPLSVLTDGLFSYLICFIAAFSVAACFMPRPAAFAAAITLSSVLMIFIVKRLLKKRNTDLTARGEKKAAEDALTALNLSDPSENLSLFKTAYEKKGFTVTADKTALRLGGEKTVVCPVFGFDGLTKTDVVRAANAKRAGENAIIYTAEASAGVKEFAARFNGLTLISGDETYLFLKTAECLPKTKEGTFKTKKRWSVENLLSKKKAKTFFGFGAFFLLSSFFVPYKTYYIVCGVIMAALAVVSLLFGKTKREKSV
;
A
#
# COMPACT_ATOMS: atom_id res chain seq x y z
N MET A 1 10.34 -3.04 -25.34
CA MET A 1 9.09 -2.25 -25.47
C MET A 1 8.37 -2.25 -24.12
N LYS A 2 8.09 -1.09 -23.51
CA LYS A 2 7.35 -1.01 -22.23
C LYS A 2 5.95 -1.55 -22.49
N ASN A 3 5.61 -2.69 -21.87
CA ASN A 3 4.25 -3.24 -21.90
C ASN A 3 3.31 -2.21 -21.28
N PHE A 4 2.70 -1.36 -22.11
CA PHE A 4 1.62 -0.50 -21.66
C PHE A 4 0.51 -1.44 -21.20
N PRO A 5 0.15 -1.42 -19.91
CA PRO A 5 -0.85 -2.33 -19.40
C PRO A 5 -2.16 -2.05 -20.13
N LEU A 6 -2.70 -3.05 -20.82
CA LEU A 6 -3.93 -2.94 -21.64
C LEU A 6 -5.06 -2.19 -20.91
N SER A 7 -5.14 -2.39 -19.59
CA SER A 7 -6.05 -1.67 -18.68
C SER A 7 -5.94 -0.14 -18.71
N VAL A 8 -4.75 0.44 -18.84
CA VAL A 8 -4.57 1.90 -18.91
C VAL A 8 -4.98 2.45 -20.28
N LEU A 9 -4.77 1.66 -21.34
CA LEU A 9 -5.23 2.01 -22.67
C LEU A 9 -6.77 2.02 -22.73
N THR A 10 -7.40 0.97 -22.19
CA THR A 10 -8.87 0.89 -22.13
C THR A 10 -9.46 1.95 -21.22
N ASP A 11 -8.89 2.17 -20.03
CA ASP A 11 -9.38 3.18 -19.09
C ASP A 11 -9.22 4.60 -19.68
N GLY A 12 -8.13 4.87 -20.41
CA GLY A 12 -7.93 6.13 -21.13
C GLY A 12 -8.92 6.33 -22.27
N LEU A 13 -9.22 5.28 -23.04
CA LEU A 13 -10.16 5.34 -24.16
C LEU A 13 -11.61 5.52 -23.70
N PHE A 14 -12.00 4.87 -22.59
CA PHE A 14 -13.30 5.08 -21.96
C PHE A 14 -13.42 6.50 -21.36
N SER A 15 -12.40 6.99 -20.66
CA SER A 15 -12.39 8.35 -20.12
C SER A 15 -12.44 9.41 -21.23
N TYR A 16 -11.77 9.15 -22.35
CA TYR A 16 -11.82 9.98 -23.55
C TYR A 16 -13.23 10.07 -24.13
N LEU A 17 -13.92 8.92 -24.31
CA LEU A 17 -15.28 8.87 -24.84
C LEU A 17 -16.26 9.69 -23.98
N ILE A 18 -16.10 9.63 -22.66
CA ILE A 18 -17.00 10.32 -21.73
C ILE A 18 -16.72 11.83 -21.70
N CYS A 19 -15.45 12.23 -21.68
CA CYS A 19 -15.09 13.65 -21.82
C CYS A 19 -15.54 14.20 -23.16
N PHE A 20 -15.45 13.40 -24.23
CA PHE A 20 -15.91 13.77 -25.56
C PHE A 20 -17.44 13.98 -25.60
N ILE A 21 -18.23 13.05 -25.06
CA ILE A 21 -19.70 13.19 -25.01
C ILE A 21 -20.10 14.41 -24.17
N ALA A 22 -19.49 14.60 -23.00
CA ALA A 22 -19.77 15.75 -22.15
C ALA A 22 -19.39 17.09 -22.81
N ALA A 23 -18.19 17.17 -23.40
CA ALA A 23 -17.74 18.36 -24.12
C ALA A 23 -18.57 18.64 -25.36
N PHE A 24 -18.98 17.60 -26.09
CA PHE A 24 -19.84 17.73 -27.26
C PHE A 24 -21.25 18.19 -26.88
N SER A 25 -21.85 17.64 -25.82
CA SER A 25 -23.17 18.08 -25.33
C SER A 25 -23.17 19.54 -24.93
N VAL A 26 -22.11 20.03 -24.27
CA VAL A 26 -21.99 21.44 -23.89
C VAL A 26 -21.70 22.31 -25.12
N ALA A 27 -20.76 21.94 -25.98
CA ALA A 27 -20.39 22.73 -27.16
C ALA A 27 -21.53 22.80 -28.19
N ALA A 28 -22.35 21.75 -28.31
CA ALA A 28 -23.51 21.73 -29.20
C ALA A 28 -24.63 22.68 -28.77
N CYS A 29 -24.63 23.16 -27.52
CA CYS A 29 -25.55 24.21 -27.06
C CYS A 29 -25.13 25.62 -27.51
N PHE A 30 -23.85 25.85 -27.78
CA PHE A 30 -23.30 27.19 -28.05
C PHE A 30 -22.75 27.38 -29.47
N MET A 31 -22.54 26.31 -30.22
CA MET A 31 -21.86 26.35 -31.51
C MET A 31 -22.54 25.47 -32.57
N PRO A 32 -22.37 25.79 -33.88
CA PRO A 32 -22.83 24.92 -34.96
C PRO A 32 -22.12 23.56 -34.88
N ARG A 33 -22.87 22.50 -35.22
CA ARG A 33 -22.48 21.09 -35.08
C ARG A 33 -21.05 20.73 -35.53
N PRO A 34 -20.53 21.18 -36.69
CA PRO A 34 -19.16 20.85 -37.09
C PRO A 34 -18.09 21.49 -36.19
N ALA A 35 -18.30 22.73 -35.72
CA ALA A 35 -17.38 23.41 -34.81
C ALA A 35 -17.40 22.80 -33.40
N ALA A 36 -18.59 22.42 -32.91
CA ALA A 36 -18.75 21.73 -31.63
C ALA A 36 -18.03 20.37 -31.61
N PHE A 37 -18.02 19.64 -32.73
CA PHE A 37 -17.32 18.37 -32.86
C PHE A 37 -15.79 18.54 -32.79
N ALA A 38 -15.25 19.52 -33.51
CA ALA A 38 -13.81 19.82 -33.47
C ALA A 38 -13.34 20.27 -32.07
N ALA A 39 -14.12 21.12 -31.40
CA ALA A 39 -13.84 21.56 -30.03
C ALA A 39 -13.91 20.42 -29.00
N ALA A 40 -14.85 19.49 -29.16
CA ALA A 40 -14.97 18.33 -28.27
C ALA A 40 -13.78 17.38 -28.40
N ILE A 41 -13.23 17.16 -29.61
CA ILE A 41 -12.05 16.31 -29.83
C ILE A 41 -10.80 16.92 -29.20
N THR A 42 -10.57 18.23 -29.38
CA THR A 42 -9.37 18.88 -28.85
C THR A 42 -9.38 18.89 -27.32
N LEU A 43 -10.51 19.23 -26.71
CA LEU A 43 -10.65 19.27 -25.25
C LEU A 43 -10.54 17.87 -24.62
N SER A 44 -11.19 16.86 -25.21
CA SER A 44 -11.13 15.48 -24.71
C SER A 44 -9.73 14.86 -24.86
N SER A 45 -9.01 15.19 -25.93
CA SER A 45 -7.64 14.72 -26.17
C SER A 45 -6.66 15.28 -25.12
N VAL A 46 -6.76 16.58 -24.81
CA VAL A 46 -5.92 17.22 -23.78
C VAL A 46 -6.21 16.64 -22.39
N LEU A 47 -7.49 16.46 -22.06
CA LEU A 47 -7.90 15.85 -20.79
C LEU A 47 -7.42 14.40 -20.66
N MET A 48 -7.47 13.61 -21.74
CA MET A 48 -7.01 12.22 -21.75
C MET A 48 -5.51 12.13 -21.42
N ILE A 49 -4.68 12.96 -22.07
CA ILE A 49 -3.23 12.98 -21.83
C ILE A 49 -2.93 13.32 -20.35
N PHE A 50 -3.65 14.28 -19.79
CA PHE A 50 -3.51 14.68 -18.40
C PHE A 50 -3.92 13.55 -17.42
N ILE A 51 -5.06 12.90 -17.67
CA ILE A 51 -5.57 11.80 -16.85
C ILE A 51 -4.62 10.59 -16.87
N VAL A 52 -4.14 10.19 -18.06
CA VAL A 52 -3.22 9.06 -18.21
C VAL A 52 -1.90 9.32 -17.47
N LYS A 53 -1.32 10.52 -17.59
CA LYS A 53 -0.10 10.88 -16.85
C LYS A 53 -0.29 10.81 -15.34
N ARG A 54 -1.42 11.31 -14.83
CA ARG A 54 -1.73 11.28 -13.39
C ARG A 54 -1.94 9.86 -12.87
N LEU A 55 -2.62 9.01 -13.64
CA LEU A 55 -2.84 7.60 -13.30
C LEU A 55 -1.53 6.81 -13.28
N LEU A 56 -0.64 7.02 -14.25
CA LEU A 56 0.67 6.36 -14.29
C LEU A 56 1.55 6.76 -13.09
N LYS A 57 1.59 8.06 -12.74
CA LYS A 57 2.38 8.55 -11.61
C LYS A 57 1.88 7.96 -10.28
N LYS A 58 0.57 8.02 -10.03
CA LYS A 58 -0.04 7.49 -8.80
C LYS A 58 0.17 5.98 -8.66
N ARG A 59 0.08 5.24 -9.77
CA ARG A 59 0.24 3.79 -9.74
C ARG A 59 1.68 3.36 -9.47
N ASN A 60 2.66 4.08 -10.02
CA ASN A 60 4.07 3.75 -9.79
C ASN A 60 4.48 4.01 -8.33
N THR A 61 4.01 5.10 -7.73
CA THR A 61 4.22 5.37 -6.29
C THR A 61 3.48 4.37 -5.40
N ASP A 62 2.25 3.99 -5.76
CA ASP A 62 1.50 3.02 -4.97
C ASP A 62 2.07 1.60 -5.09
N LEU A 63 2.61 1.22 -6.25
CA LEU A 63 3.21 -0.10 -6.47
C LEU A 63 4.53 -0.24 -5.71
N THR A 64 5.37 0.80 -5.71
CA THR A 64 6.62 0.83 -4.94
C THR A 64 6.32 0.81 -3.45
N ALA A 65 5.45 1.70 -2.96
CA ALA A 65 5.06 1.74 -1.55
C ALA A 65 4.41 0.43 -1.06
N ARG A 66 3.58 -0.22 -1.89
CA ARG A 66 2.98 -1.52 -1.53
C ARG A 66 3.97 -2.67 -1.59
N GLY A 67 4.92 -2.63 -2.52
CA GLY A 67 6.00 -3.61 -2.60
C GLY A 67 6.89 -3.54 -1.36
N GLU A 68 7.26 -2.33 -0.94
CA GLU A 68 8.08 -2.11 0.25
C GLU A 68 7.34 -2.48 1.54
N LYS A 69 6.06 -2.12 1.68
CA LYS A 69 5.26 -2.53 2.84
C LYS A 69 5.15 -4.05 2.97
N LYS A 70 4.92 -4.75 1.87
CA LYS A 70 4.90 -6.21 1.86
C LYS A 70 6.26 -6.80 2.23
N ALA A 71 7.33 -6.27 1.66
CA ALA A 71 8.68 -6.72 1.99
C ALA A 71 9.02 -6.48 3.48
N ALA A 72 8.52 -5.38 4.07
CA ALA A 72 8.66 -5.11 5.50
C ALA A 72 7.85 -6.09 6.35
N GLU A 73 6.57 -6.33 6.01
CA GLU A 73 5.71 -7.32 6.68
C GLU A 73 6.29 -8.74 6.61
N ASP A 74 6.79 -9.15 5.44
CA ASP A 74 7.39 -10.46 5.21
C ASP A 74 8.69 -10.61 6.03
N ALA A 75 9.52 -9.56 6.09
CA ALA A 75 10.74 -9.56 6.88
C ALA A 75 10.46 -9.62 8.40
N LEU A 76 9.50 -8.85 8.91
CA LEU A 76 9.10 -8.89 10.32
C LEU A 76 8.47 -10.24 10.68
N THR A 77 7.69 -10.82 9.77
CA THR A 77 7.12 -12.16 9.96
C THR A 77 8.23 -13.21 10.02
N ALA A 78 9.25 -13.11 9.17
CA ALA A 78 10.41 -14.00 9.22
C ALA A 78 11.16 -13.88 10.56
N LEU A 79 11.36 -12.66 11.09
CA LEU A 79 11.97 -12.45 12.41
C LEU A 79 11.13 -13.06 13.55
N ASN A 80 9.80 -12.96 13.47
CA ASN A 80 8.89 -13.57 14.45
C ASN A 80 8.86 -15.10 14.39
N LEU A 81 9.21 -15.70 13.25
CA LEU A 81 9.27 -17.16 13.06
C LEU A 81 10.65 -17.74 13.35
N SER A 82 11.71 -16.93 13.30
CA SER A 82 13.07 -17.36 13.56
C SER A 82 13.34 -17.53 15.05
N ASP A 83 14.25 -18.45 15.37
CA ASP A 83 14.65 -18.67 16.75
C ASP A 83 15.39 -17.44 17.31
N PRO A 84 15.30 -17.15 18.62
CA PRO A 84 15.98 -16.01 19.23
C PRO A 84 17.49 -15.99 18.97
N SER A 85 18.14 -17.15 18.86
CA SER A 85 19.57 -17.28 18.53
C SER A 85 19.88 -16.92 17.07
N GLU A 86 19.02 -17.27 16.12
CA GLU A 86 19.12 -16.87 14.71
C GLU A 86 18.94 -15.36 14.57
N ASN A 87 17.99 -14.78 15.31
CA ASN A 87 17.79 -13.34 15.32
C ASN A 87 19.03 -12.63 15.90
N LEU A 88 19.59 -13.10 17.01
CA LEU A 88 20.81 -12.53 17.59
C LEU A 88 22.00 -12.56 16.62
N SER A 89 22.19 -13.65 15.87
CA SER A 89 23.28 -13.74 14.89
C SER A 89 23.07 -12.78 13.71
N LEU A 90 21.83 -12.64 13.23
CA LEU A 90 21.46 -11.70 12.17
C LEU A 90 21.74 -10.24 12.58
N PHE A 91 21.33 -9.85 13.78
CA PHE A 91 21.62 -8.51 14.31
C PHE A 91 23.11 -8.30 14.54
N LYS A 92 23.85 -9.32 15.02
CA LYS A 92 25.31 -9.25 15.15
C LYS A 92 25.97 -8.92 13.81
N THR A 93 25.63 -9.66 12.74
CA THR A 93 26.16 -9.39 11.40
C THR A 93 25.77 -8.00 10.89
N ALA A 94 24.55 -7.55 11.16
CA ALA A 94 24.10 -6.21 10.74
C ALA A 94 24.89 -5.08 11.43
N TYR A 95 25.22 -5.23 12.72
CA TYR A 95 26.02 -4.27 13.47
C TYR A 95 27.52 -4.33 13.12
N GLU A 96 28.07 -5.53 12.89
CA GLU A 96 29.45 -5.70 12.43
C GLU A 96 29.68 -5.06 11.06
N LYS A 97 28.73 -5.20 10.12
CA LYS A 97 28.77 -4.50 8.82
C LYS A 97 28.75 -2.98 8.93
N LYS A 98 28.17 -2.43 10.00
CA LYS A 98 28.19 -0.99 10.30
C LYS A 98 29.46 -0.53 11.02
N GLY A 99 30.42 -1.43 11.27
CA GLY A 99 31.71 -1.13 11.89
C GLY A 99 31.71 -1.19 13.42
N PHE A 100 30.64 -1.68 14.06
CA PHE A 100 30.61 -1.87 15.50
C PHE A 100 31.29 -3.18 15.91
N THR A 101 32.08 -3.16 16.97
CA THR A 101 32.56 -4.39 17.61
C THR A 101 31.41 -4.99 18.42
N VAL A 102 31.00 -6.23 18.17
CA VAL A 102 29.82 -6.81 18.86
C VAL A 102 30.20 -8.04 19.65
N THR A 103 29.85 -8.07 20.94
CA THR A 103 29.96 -9.25 21.79
C THR A 103 28.56 -9.82 22.05
N ALA A 104 28.36 -11.08 21.70
CA ALA A 104 27.09 -11.76 21.92
C ALA A 104 27.04 -12.35 23.33
N ASP A 105 26.01 -12.02 24.09
CA ASP A 105 25.60 -12.70 25.31
C ASP A 105 24.41 -13.64 24.98
N LYS A 106 23.97 -14.48 25.92
CA LYS A 106 22.92 -15.48 25.70
C LYS A 106 21.60 -14.91 25.14
N THR A 107 21.33 -13.63 25.40
CA THR A 107 20.02 -13.02 25.14
C THR A 107 20.09 -11.59 24.59
N ALA A 108 21.31 -11.04 24.47
CA ALA A 108 21.53 -9.65 24.08
C ALA A 108 22.90 -9.51 23.41
N LEU A 109 23.04 -8.47 22.58
CA LEU A 109 24.31 -8.10 21.96
C LEU A 109 24.84 -6.85 22.65
N ARG A 110 26.10 -6.85 23.08
CA ARG A 110 26.76 -5.64 23.60
C ARG A 110 27.62 -5.03 22.50
N LEU A 111 27.37 -3.77 22.21
CA LEU A 111 28.20 -2.99 21.29
C LEU A 111 29.46 -2.53 22.05
N GLY A 112 30.63 -2.79 21.50
CA GLY A 112 31.91 -2.31 21.99
C GLY A 112 32.13 -0.88 21.51
N GLY A 113 32.50 0.01 22.43
CA GLY A 113 32.73 1.44 22.16
C GLY A 113 31.55 2.33 22.56
N GLU A 114 30.32 1.93 22.23
CA GLU A 114 29.11 2.54 22.77
C GLU A 114 28.61 1.67 23.91
N LYS A 115 28.48 2.21 25.13
CA LYS A 115 27.95 1.48 26.30
C LYS A 115 26.47 1.11 26.08
N THR A 116 26.17 0.23 25.13
CA THR A 116 24.83 -0.03 24.62
C THR A 116 24.61 -1.52 24.44
N VAL A 117 23.49 -2.00 24.96
CA VAL A 117 23.02 -3.38 24.89
C VAL A 117 21.82 -3.44 23.95
N VAL A 118 21.87 -4.34 22.97
CA VAL A 118 20.82 -4.55 21.98
C VAL A 118 20.09 -5.86 22.26
N CYS A 119 18.78 -5.77 22.42
CA CYS A 119 17.89 -6.89 22.75
C CYS A 119 16.84 -7.05 21.63
N PRO A 120 17.07 -7.91 20.62
CA PRO A 120 16.05 -8.23 19.64
C PRO A 120 14.98 -9.13 20.28
N VAL A 121 13.74 -8.63 20.35
CA VAL A 121 12.58 -9.34 20.91
C VAL A 121 11.49 -9.43 19.84
N PHE A 122 11.42 -10.60 19.22
CA PHE A 122 10.44 -10.92 18.17
C PHE A 122 9.56 -12.08 18.62
N GLY A 123 8.27 -11.95 18.36
CA GLY A 123 7.23 -12.88 18.78
C GLY A 123 5.85 -12.39 18.34
N PHE A 124 4.93 -13.32 18.13
CA PHE A 124 3.56 -12.99 17.69
C PHE A 124 2.74 -12.25 18.74
N ASP A 125 3.07 -12.42 20.02
CA ASP A 125 2.41 -11.73 21.13
C ASP A 125 2.88 -10.26 21.29
N GLY A 126 3.83 -9.82 20.46
CA GLY A 126 4.45 -8.51 20.54
C GLY A 126 5.33 -8.35 21.78
N LEU A 127 5.79 -7.13 22.04
CA LEU A 127 6.62 -6.85 23.21
C LEU A 127 5.80 -6.91 24.50
N THR A 128 6.25 -7.72 25.46
CA THR A 128 5.62 -7.83 26.79
C THR A 128 6.34 -7.00 27.86
N LYS A 129 5.67 -6.71 28.98
CA LYS A 129 6.31 -6.02 30.13
C LYS A 129 7.48 -6.83 30.72
N THR A 130 7.39 -8.16 30.70
CA THR A 130 8.47 -9.05 31.16
C THR A 130 9.71 -8.93 30.30
N ASP A 131 9.55 -8.75 28.98
CA ASP A 131 10.68 -8.54 28.07
C ASP A 131 11.36 -7.19 28.30
N VAL A 132 10.59 -6.14 28.60
CA VAL A 132 11.12 -4.82 28.97
C VAL A 132 11.96 -4.92 30.24
N VAL A 133 11.47 -5.61 31.29
CA VAL A 133 12.24 -5.82 32.52
C VAL A 133 13.51 -6.63 32.25
N ARG A 134 13.44 -7.67 31.42
CA ARG A 134 14.60 -8.48 31.04
C ARG A 134 15.65 -7.64 30.30
N ALA A 135 15.23 -6.78 29.39
CA ALA A 135 16.14 -5.87 28.69
C ALA A 135 16.74 -4.80 29.63
N ALA A 136 15.95 -4.28 30.58
CA ALA A 136 16.44 -3.35 31.59
C ALA A 136 17.46 -4.00 32.53
N ASN A 137 17.27 -5.27 32.90
CA ASN A 137 18.20 -6.03 33.73
C ASN A 137 19.48 -6.46 32.99
N ALA A 138 19.44 -6.53 31.65
CA ALA A 138 20.61 -6.88 30.84
C ALA A 138 21.65 -5.74 30.77
N LYS A 139 21.21 -4.50 31.03
CA LYS A 139 22.01 -3.27 31.07
C LYS A 139 22.84 -3.20 32.35
N ARG A 140 24.13 -2.85 32.24
CA ARG A 140 24.98 -2.51 33.40
C ARG A 140 24.86 -1.03 33.77
N ALA A 141 25.37 -0.65 34.94
CA ALA A 141 25.36 0.74 35.39
C ALA A 141 26.03 1.67 34.35
N GLY A 142 25.27 2.64 33.84
CA GLY A 142 25.74 3.60 32.83
C GLY A 142 25.69 3.11 31.37
N GLU A 143 25.14 1.93 31.08
CA GLU A 143 24.85 1.48 29.72
C GLU A 143 23.48 1.97 29.23
N ASN A 144 23.17 1.89 27.94
CA ASN A 144 21.84 2.09 27.37
C ASN A 144 21.32 0.76 26.81
N ALA A 145 20.00 0.57 26.76
CA ALA A 145 19.38 -0.63 26.19
C ALA A 145 18.53 -0.27 24.97
N ILE A 146 18.70 -0.99 23.86
CA ILE A 146 17.90 -0.85 22.66
C ILE A 146 17.09 -2.12 22.46
N ILE A 147 15.77 -2.01 22.44
CA ILE A 147 14.86 -3.13 22.16
C ILE A 147 14.34 -3.01 20.73
N TYR A 148 14.60 -4.02 19.91
CA TYR A 148 13.99 -4.15 18.58
C TYR A 148 12.77 -5.06 18.68
N THR A 149 11.62 -4.61 18.19
CA THR A 149 10.38 -5.39 18.22
C THR A 149 9.50 -5.13 17.00
N ALA A 150 8.70 -6.12 16.60
CA ALA A 150 7.75 -5.97 15.51
C ALA A 150 6.57 -5.05 15.90
N GLU A 151 6.01 -5.23 17.09
CA GLU A 151 4.86 -4.47 17.57
C GLU A 151 4.91 -4.29 19.10
N ALA A 152 4.52 -3.10 19.58
CA ALA A 152 4.47 -2.78 21.01
C ALA A 152 3.16 -2.07 21.35
N SER A 153 2.43 -2.60 22.33
CA SER A 153 1.18 -1.99 22.82
C SER A 153 1.45 -0.68 23.57
N ALA A 154 0.46 0.23 23.59
CA ALA A 154 0.59 1.53 24.24
C ALA A 154 1.01 1.42 25.71
N GLY A 155 0.39 0.52 26.47
CA GLY A 155 0.72 0.29 27.88
C GLY A 155 2.13 -0.28 28.11
N VAL A 156 2.74 -0.94 27.12
CA VAL A 156 4.13 -1.41 27.21
C VAL A 156 5.10 -0.28 26.87
N LYS A 157 4.77 0.61 25.92
CA LYS A 157 5.57 1.80 25.62
C LYS A 157 5.65 2.75 26.81
N GLU A 158 4.52 3.01 27.48
CA GLU A 158 4.48 3.81 28.71
C GLU A 158 5.28 3.17 29.84
N PHE A 159 5.25 1.84 29.94
CA PHE A 159 6.03 1.11 30.94
C PHE A 159 7.54 1.19 30.65
N ALA A 160 7.94 1.02 29.39
CA ALA A 160 9.32 1.15 28.94
C ALA A 160 9.88 2.56 29.18
N ALA A 161 9.07 3.61 28.99
CA ALA A 161 9.45 5.00 29.22
C ALA A 161 9.79 5.31 30.69
N ARG A 162 9.40 4.45 31.65
CA ARG A 162 9.77 4.61 33.07
C ARG A 162 11.23 4.21 33.36
N PHE A 163 11.87 3.49 32.44
CA PHE A 163 13.25 3.05 32.58
C PHE A 163 14.21 4.04 31.91
N ASN A 164 15.19 4.54 32.66
CA ASN A 164 16.19 5.47 32.13
C ASN A 164 17.19 4.76 31.19
N GLY A 165 17.40 5.34 30.00
CA GLY A 165 18.33 4.83 28.99
C GLY A 165 17.85 3.57 28.30
N LEU A 166 16.54 3.41 28.11
CA LEU A 166 15.93 2.33 27.34
C LEU A 166 15.21 2.92 26.11
N THR A 167 15.61 2.49 24.93
CA THR A 167 15.09 2.94 23.64
C THR A 167 14.35 1.80 22.97
N LEU A 168 13.11 2.05 22.58
CA LEU A 168 12.28 1.11 21.83
C LEU A 168 12.30 1.46 20.35
N ILE A 169 12.70 0.51 19.51
CA ILE A 169 12.71 0.64 18.06
C ILE A 169 11.55 -0.16 17.47
N SER A 170 10.77 0.50 16.62
CA SER A 170 9.58 -0.07 15.99
C SER A 170 9.92 -1.04 14.86
N GLY A 171 8.96 -1.86 14.43
CA GLY A 171 9.14 -2.80 13.32
C GLY A 171 9.55 -2.14 12.01
N ASP A 172 9.01 -0.97 11.70
CA ASP A 172 9.34 -0.22 10.47
C ASP A 172 10.81 0.26 10.48
N GLU A 173 11.27 0.79 11.61
CA GLU A 173 12.66 1.23 11.80
C GLU A 173 13.62 0.03 11.83
N THR A 174 13.18 -1.09 12.40
CA THR A 174 13.92 -2.37 12.37
C THR A 174 14.13 -2.83 10.94
N TYR A 175 13.08 -2.82 10.12
CA TYR A 175 13.18 -3.18 8.71
C TYR A 175 14.14 -2.25 7.96
N LEU A 176 14.06 -0.95 8.22
CA LEU A 176 14.94 0.03 7.58
C LEU A 176 16.41 -0.18 7.99
N PHE A 177 16.66 -0.46 9.28
CA PHE A 177 17.99 -0.78 9.80
C PHE A 177 18.60 -2.01 9.10
N LEU A 178 17.83 -3.11 9.00
CA LEU A 178 18.28 -4.35 8.36
C LEU A 178 18.44 -4.21 6.84
N LYS A 179 17.56 -3.42 6.19
CA LYS A 179 17.65 -3.09 4.77
C LYS A 179 18.93 -2.29 4.47
N THR A 180 19.25 -1.28 5.28
CA THR A 180 20.48 -0.49 5.13
C THR A 180 21.74 -1.33 5.38
N ALA A 181 21.67 -2.32 6.29
CA ALA A 181 22.78 -3.23 6.55
C ALA A 181 22.89 -4.38 5.52
N GLU A 182 22.01 -4.44 4.51
CA GLU A 182 21.91 -5.54 3.55
C GLU A 182 21.84 -6.92 4.24
N CYS A 183 21.09 -6.99 5.35
CA CYS A 183 20.96 -8.16 6.21
C CYS A 183 19.48 -8.45 6.48
N LEU A 184 18.70 -8.62 5.41
CA LEU A 184 17.29 -9.00 5.54
C LEU A 184 17.17 -10.50 5.88
N PRO A 185 16.25 -10.90 6.76
CA PRO A 185 16.01 -12.30 7.08
C PRO A 185 15.51 -13.01 5.82
N LYS A 186 16.03 -14.22 5.58
CA LYS A 186 15.49 -15.09 4.54
C LYS A 186 14.14 -15.59 5.03
N THR A 187 13.07 -15.29 4.31
CA THR A 187 11.74 -15.83 4.60
C THR A 187 11.79 -17.35 4.55
N LYS A 188 11.65 -18.01 5.70
CA LYS A 188 11.27 -19.43 5.75
C LYS A 188 9.89 -19.50 5.09
N GLU A 189 9.75 -20.25 4.01
CA GLU A 189 8.51 -20.29 3.20
C GLU A 189 7.35 -20.87 4.02
N GLY A 190 6.68 -20.01 4.78
CA GLY A 190 5.44 -20.29 5.50
C GLY A 190 4.30 -19.56 4.80
N THR A 191 3.47 -20.30 4.06
CA THR A 191 2.36 -19.76 3.27
C THR A 191 1.20 -19.29 4.15
N PHE A 192 1.35 -18.13 4.81
CA PHE A 192 0.21 -17.51 5.48
C PHE A 192 -0.82 -17.01 4.46
N LYS A 193 -1.93 -17.74 4.34
CA LYS A 193 -3.08 -17.32 3.52
C LYS A 193 -3.74 -16.11 4.20
N THR A 194 -3.50 -14.91 3.66
CA THR A 194 -4.17 -13.67 4.06
C THR A 194 -5.69 -13.84 4.07
N LYS A 195 -6.34 -13.67 5.24
CA LYS A 195 -7.80 -13.72 5.39
C LYS A 195 -8.45 -12.56 4.63
N LYS A 196 -9.45 -12.88 3.81
CA LYS A 196 -10.13 -11.92 2.92
C LYS A 196 -11.17 -11.15 3.73
N ARG A 197 -10.81 -9.98 4.24
CA ARG A 197 -11.75 -9.08 4.94
C ARG A 197 -12.78 -8.54 3.94
N TRP A 198 -14.07 -8.61 4.28
CA TRP A 198 -15.13 -7.97 3.52
C TRP A 198 -15.03 -6.46 3.73
N SER A 199 -14.80 -5.72 2.65
CA SER A 199 -14.74 -4.27 2.66
C SER A 199 -15.77 -3.72 1.68
N VAL A 200 -16.37 -2.58 2.04
CA VAL A 200 -17.27 -1.77 1.19
C VAL A 200 -16.62 -1.42 -0.14
N GLU A 201 -15.28 -1.50 -0.21
CA GLU A 201 -14.47 -1.46 -1.43
C GLU A 201 -14.84 -2.52 -2.49
N ASN A 202 -15.59 -3.58 -2.15
CA ASN A 202 -16.10 -4.54 -3.13
C ASN A 202 -17.29 -4.01 -3.97
N LEU A 203 -17.97 -2.94 -3.52
CA LEU A 203 -19.03 -2.30 -4.30
C LEU A 203 -18.46 -1.52 -5.50
N LEU A 204 -17.34 -0.83 -5.29
CA LEU A 204 -16.58 -0.10 -6.32
C LEU A 204 -15.47 -0.98 -6.92
N SER A 205 -15.83 -2.09 -7.55
CA SER A 205 -14.84 -2.94 -8.24
C SER A 205 -14.83 -2.66 -9.74
N LYS A 206 -13.64 -2.64 -10.37
CA LYS A 206 -13.53 -2.48 -11.84
C LYS A 206 -14.32 -3.52 -12.63
N LYS A 207 -14.59 -4.69 -12.03
CA LYS A 207 -15.40 -5.75 -12.63
C LYS A 207 -16.87 -5.31 -12.81
N LYS A 208 -17.40 -4.51 -11.87
CA LYS A 208 -18.75 -3.94 -11.95
C LYS A 208 -18.85 -2.68 -12.82
N ALA A 209 -17.73 -2.02 -13.14
CA ALA A 209 -17.73 -0.85 -14.04
C ALA A 209 -18.29 -1.18 -15.43
N LYS A 210 -18.00 -2.38 -15.96
CA LYS A 210 -18.59 -2.87 -17.23
C LYS A 210 -20.11 -3.05 -17.13
N THR A 211 -20.58 -3.54 -15.99
CA THR A 211 -22.01 -3.70 -15.71
C THR A 211 -22.71 -2.34 -15.60
N PHE A 212 -22.12 -1.38 -14.87
CA PHE A 212 -22.66 -0.02 -14.78
C PHE A 212 -22.66 0.71 -16.12
N PHE A 213 -21.61 0.53 -16.94
CA PHE A 213 -21.58 1.07 -18.31
C PHE A 213 -22.64 0.42 -19.19
N GLY A 214 -22.81 -0.91 -19.12
CA GLY A 214 -23.85 -1.62 -19.86
C GLY A 214 -25.25 -1.13 -19.50
N PHE A 215 -25.54 -0.95 -18.21
CA PHE A 215 -26.81 -0.38 -17.77
C PHE A 215 -26.97 1.09 -18.21
N GLY A 216 -25.92 1.91 -18.08
CA GLY A 216 -25.96 3.31 -18.53
C GLY A 216 -26.23 3.43 -20.05
N ALA A 217 -25.54 2.63 -20.86
CA ALA A 217 -25.75 2.58 -22.31
C ALA A 217 -27.15 2.04 -22.66
N PHE A 218 -27.64 1.02 -21.96
CA PHE A 218 -28.98 0.49 -22.13
C PHE A 218 -30.04 1.55 -21.83
N PHE A 219 -29.94 2.26 -20.69
CA PHE A 219 -30.88 3.33 -20.36
C PHE A 219 -30.84 4.48 -21.37
N LEU A 220 -29.66 4.85 -21.87
CA LEU A 220 -29.51 5.87 -22.91
C LEU A 220 -30.11 5.43 -24.26
N LEU A 221 -29.94 4.17 -24.65
CA LEU A 221 -30.56 3.60 -25.85
C LEU A 221 -32.09 3.50 -25.72
N SER A 222 -32.58 3.03 -24.56
CA SER A 222 -34.01 2.97 -24.26
C SER A 222 -34.67 4.36 -24.24
N SER A 223 -33.92 5.42 -23.95
CA SER A 223 -34.42 6.80 -24.02
C SER A 223 -34.89 7.21 -25.43
N PHE A 224 -34.48 6.52 -26.50
CA PHE A 224 -34.97 6.82 -27.85
C PHE A 224 -36.37 6.27 -28.11
N PHE A 225 -36.77 5.20 -27.40
CA PHE A 225 -38.00 4.46 -27.64
C PHE A 225 -39.13 4.80 -26.65
N VAL A 226 -38.86 5.49 -25.55
CA VAL A 226 -39.83 5.71 -24.45
C VAL A 226 -40.29 7.18 -24.40
N PRO A 227 -41.58 7.45 -24.13
CA PRO A 227 -42.13 8.82 -24.07
C PRO A 227 -41.51 9.72 -22.99
N TYR A 228 -41.11 9.18 -21.82
CA TYR A 228 -40.51 9.94 -20.73
C TYR A 228 -38.98 9.96 -20.78
N LYS A 229 -38.42 10.62 -21.81
CA LYS A 229 -36.98 10.61 -22.15
C LYS A 229 -36.06 11.11 -21.04
N THR A 230 -36.48 12.13 -20.29
CA THR A 230 -35.67 12.80 -19.25
C THR A 230 -35.24 11.87 -18.12
N TYR A 231 -36.10 10.95 -17.67
CA TYR A 231 -35.77 10.02 -16.60
C TYR A 231 -34.68 9.03 -17.02
N TYR A 232 -34.77 8.51 -18.24
CA TYR A 232 -33.82 7.55 -18.79
C TYR A 232 -32.44 8.20 -19.07
N ILE A 233 -32.43 9.47 -19.51
CA ILE A 233 -31.20 10.24 -19.67
C ILE A 233 -30.53 10.47 -18.31
N VAL A 234 -31.27 10.92 -17.29
CA VAL A 234 -30.71 11.19 -15.95
C VAL A 234 -30.17 9.89 -15.32
N CYS A 235 -30.94 8.80 -15.35
CA CYS A 235 -30.47 7.51 -14.85
C CYS A 235 -29.27 6.97 -15.63
N GLY A 236 -29.26 7.13 -16.96
CA GLY A 236 -28.14 6.75 -17.82
C GLY A 236 -26.86 7.52 -17.51
N VAL A 237 -26.97 8.84 -17.31
CA VAL A 237 -25.84 9.72 -16.95
C VAL A 237 -25.32 9.40 -15.54
N ILE A 238 -26.20 9.16 -14.56
CA ILE A 238 -25.80 8.77 -13.20
C ILE A 238 -25.08 7.42 -13.19
N MET A 239 -25.60 6.43 -13.92
CA MET A 239 -24.97 5.11 -14.06
C MET A 239 -23.63 5.20 -14.79
N ALA A 240 -23.53 6.03 -15.83
CA ALA A 240 -22.27 6.30 -16.53
C ALA A 240 -21.26 7.00 -15.62
N ALA A 241 -21.68 7.97 -14.81
CA ALA A 241 -20.84 8.62 -13.82
C ALA A 241 -20.35 7.63 -12.75
N LEU A 242 -21.21 6.74 -12.26
CA LEU A 242 -20.83 5.66 -11.35
C LEU A 242 -19.87 4.65 -12.00
N ALA A 243 -20.00 4.39 -13.31
CA ALA A 243 -19.03 3.60 -14.06
C ALA A 243 -17.66 4.29 -14.11
N VAL A 244 -17.61 5.61 -14.33
CA VAL A 244 -16.38 6.43 -14.29
C VAL A 244 -15.74 6.39 -12.91
N VAL A 245 -16.51 6.62 -11.85
CA VAL A 245 -16.02 6.59 -10.47
C VAL A 245 -15.50 5.19 -10.13
N SER A 246 -16.22 4.13 -10.52
CA SER A 246 -15.78 2.74 -10.33
C SER A 246 -14.53 2.38 -11.15
N LEU A 247 -14.28 3.07 -12.26
CA LEU A 247 -13.12 2.84 -13.12
C LEU A 247 -11.89 3.64 -12.64
N LEU A 248 -12.09 4.86 -12.13
CA LEU A 248 -11.06 5.73 -11.56
C LEU A 248 -10.63 5.31 -10.14
N PHE A 249 -11.59 4.90 -9.30
CA PHE A 249 -11.35 4.57 -7.89
C PHE A 249 -11.47 3.08 -7.58
N GLY A 250 -11.97 2.27 -8.51
CA GLY A 250 -12.15 0.85 -8.24
C GLY A 250 -10.84 0.07 -8.22
N LYS A 251 -10.66 -0.75 -7.18
CA LYS A 251 -9.49 -1.63 -7.05
C LYS A 251 -9.64 -2.82 -8.00
N THR A 252 -8.66 -3.03 -8.89
CA THR A 252 -8.58 -4.25 -9.69
C THR A 252 -8.28 -5.42 -8.77
N LYS A 253 -9.26 -6.29 -8.55
CA LYS A 253 -9.04 -7.60 -7.95
C LYS A 253 -8.24 -8.42 -8.97
N ARG A 254 -6.91 -8.48 -8.82
CA ARG A 254 -6.09 -9.42 -9.62
C ARG A 254 -6.62 -10.82 -9.33
N GLU A 255 -7.15 -11.49 -10.35
CA GLU A 255 -7.31 -12.93 -10.33
C GLU A 255 -5.93 -13.52 -10.03
N LYS A 256 -5.85 -14.29 -8.94
CA LYS A 256 -4.70 -15.13 -8.68
C LYS A 256 -4.73 -16.19 -9.79
N SER A 257 -3.84 -16.08 -10.77
CA SER A 257 -3.46 -17.24 -11.57
C SER A 257 -2.84 -18.24 -10.59
N VAL A 258 -3.49 -19.40 -10.50
CA VAL A 258 -3.00 -20.58 -9.79
C VAL A 258 -1.66 -21.00 -10.37
#